data_AF-A0A8J9X5K8-F1
#
_entry.id   AF-A0A8J9X5K8-F1
#
_cell.length_a   1.000
_cell.length_b   1.000
_cell.length_c   1.000
_cell.angle_alpha   90.00
_cell.angle_beta   90.00
_cell.angle_gamma   90.00
#
_symmetry.space_group_name_H-M   'P 1'
#
loop_
_entity.id
_entity.type
_entity.pdbx_description
1 polymer ?
#
loop_
_entity_poly.entity_id
_entity_poly.type
_entity_poly.pdbx_seq_one_letter_code
_entity_poly.pdbx_strand_id
1 'polypeptide(L)'
;VQILMSDTGGGHRASANALRDAFDTLHPGRIQCDIVDIYTEYGPFWPYDSYIELYKFMAKYPITWDIFYHFGATEFGIRLNRLMLEFFCFEPFKACLSRPSGNSGKKADMVVSVHPLTQDIPLRILAELDSNGTTRERTGRKTPFCTVVTDLGSAHPTWFNK
;
A
#
# COMPACT_ATOMS: atom_id res chain seq x y z
N VAL A 1 -11.64 7.74 -4.21
CA VAL A 1 -10.58 7.43 -3.21
C VAL A 1 -10.12 6.01 -3.46
N GLN A 2 -8.82 5.78 -3.59
CA GLN A 2 -8.26 4.43 -3.70
C GLN A 2 -7.63 4.04 -2.37
N ILE A 3 -8.01 2.89 -1.83
CA ILE A 3 -7.53 2.36 -0.55
C ILE A 3 -6.58 1.19 -0.86
N LEU A 4 -5.28 1.38 -0.58
CA LEU A 4 -4.23 0.39 -0.77
C LEU A 4 -4.11 -0.49 0.46
N MET A 5 -4.19 -1.80 0.25
CA MET A 5 -4.06 -2.81 1.28
C MET A 5 -3.33 -4.05 0.76
N SER A 6 -3.10 -5.02 1.64
CA SER A 6 -2.83 -6.41 1.26
C SER A 6 -3.41 -7.35 2.31
N ASP A 7 -3.90 -8.51 1.89
CA ASP A 7 -4.56 -9.50 2.76
C ASP A 7 -3.61 -10.37 3.59
N THR A 8 -2.59 -9.74 4.16
CA THR A 8 -1.54 -10.36 4.98
C THR A 8 -1.87 -10.31 6.47
N GLY A 9 -3.13 -10.52 6.84
CA GLY A 9 -3.58 -10.43 8.23
C GLY A 9 -3.73 -8.98 8.71
N GLY A 10 -3.56 -8.73 10.01
CA GLY A 10 -3.52 -7.36 10.59
C GLY A 10 -4.83 -6.54 10.57
N GLY A 11 -5.92 -7.08 10.03
CA GLY A 11 -7.21 -6.37 9.96
C GLY A 11 -7.31 -5.32 8.84
N HIS A 12 -6.32 -5.25 7.94
CA HIS A 12 -6.23 -4.23 6.89
C HIS A 12 -7.48 -4.18 6.00
N ARG A 13 -7.99 -5.33 5.54
CA ARG A 13 -9.24 -5.41 4.77
C ARG A 13 -10.46 -4.95 5.55
N ALA A 14 -10.55 -5.31 6.83
CA ALA A 14 -11.64 -4.88 7.68
C ALA A 14 -11.63 -3.35 7.85
N SER A 15 -10.46 -2.74 8.05
CA SER A 15 -10.29 -1.29 8.11
C SER A 15 -10.61 -0.61 6.78
N ALA A 16 -10.19 -1.17 5.64
CA ALA A 16 -10.55 -0.65 4.32
C ALA A 16 -12.07 -0.64 4.08
N ASN A 17 -12.74 -1.75 4.42
CA ASN A 17 -14.20 -1.86 4.32
C ASN A 17 -14.89 -0.86 5.26
N ALA A 18 -14.43 -0.74 6.51
CA ALA A 18 -14.99 0.21 7.48
C ALA A 18 -14.89 1.66 6.99
N LEU A 19 -13.76 2.04 6.37
CA LEU A 19 -13.61 3.36 5.75
C LEU A 19 -14.59 3.58 4.60
N ARG A 20 -14.72 2.61 3.68
CA ARG A 20 -15.72 2.68 2.60
C ARG A 20 -17.12 2.86 3.17
N ASP A 21 -17.52 2.00 4.11
CA ASP A 21 -18.88 2.01 4.67
C ASP A 21 -19.16 3.33 5.41
N ALA A 22 -18.15 3.89 6.09
CA ALA A 22 -18.23 5.21 6.69
C ALA A 22 -18.39 6.33 5.65
N PHE A 23 -17.64 6.29 4.53
CA PHE A 23 -17.81 7.26 3.44
C PHE A 23 -19.18 7.16 2.79
N ASP A 24 -19.68 5.95 2.55
CA ASP A 24 -21.00 5.71 1.98
C ASP A 24 -22.12 6.22 2.92
N THR A 25 -21.92 6.06 4.23
CA THR A 25 -22.87 6.52 5.26
C THR A 25 -22.86 8.05 5.40
N LEU A 26 -21.68 8.67 5.48
CA LEU A 26 -21.53 10.11 5.75
C LEU A 26 -21.66 10.96 4.49
N HIS A 27 -21.33 10.41 3.33
CA HIS A 27 -21.24 11.12 2.05
C HIS A 27 -21.83 10.29 0.89
N PRO A 28 -23.11 9.87 0.98
CA PRO A 28 -23.72 8.95 0.03
C PRO A 28 -23.64 9.47 -1.41
N GLY A 29 -23.11 8.63 -2.31
CA GLY A 29 -22.96 8.93 -3.73
C GLY A 29 -21.92 10.01 -4.08
N ARG A 30 -21.24 10.60 -3.09
CA ARG A 30 -20.23 11.66 -3.30
C ARG A 30 -18.81 11.11 -3.36
N ILE A 31 -18.52 10.07 -2.59
CA ILE A 31 -17.20 9.44 -2.53
C ILE A 31 -17.34 8.01 -3.04
N GLN A 32 -16.55 7.67 -4.06
CA GLN A 32 -16.42 6.30 -4.53
C GLN A 32 -15.10 5.74 -4.02
N CYS A 33 -15.15 4.55 -3.42
CA CYS A 33 -14.00 3.87 -2.87
C CYS A 33 -13.62 2.64 -3.71
N ASP A 34 -12.34 2.56 -4.04
CA ASP A 34 -11.71 1.45 -4.75
C ASP A 34 -10.69 0.82 -3.80
N ILE A 35 -10.99 -0.36 -3.29
CA ILE A 35 -10.10 -1.09 -2.36
C ILE A 35 -9.30 -2.09 -3.19
N VAL A 36 -7.98 -2.04 -3.10
CA VAL A 36 -7.09 -2.86 -3.91
C VAL A 36 -6.03 -3.55 -3.06
N ASP A 37 -5.89 -4.87 -3.25
CA ASP A 37 -4.72 -5.60 -2.78
C ASP A 37 -3.59 -5.42 -3.80
N ILE A 38 -2.77 -4.39 -3.60
CA ILE A 38 -1.78 -3.99 -4.60
C ILE A 38 -0.73 -5.08 -4.86
N TYR A 39 -0.46 -5.95 -3.88
CA TYR A 39 0.49 -7.04 -4.05
C TYR A 39 -0.13 -8.19 -4.82
N THR A 40 -1.29 -8.69 -4.39
CA THR A 40 -1.93 -9.83 -5.05
C THR A 40 -2.40 -9.49 -6.47
N GLU A 41 -2.86 -8.26 -6.71
CA GLU A 41 -3.43 -7.86 -8.01
C GLU A 41 -2.40 -7.28 -8.99
N TYR A 42 -1.30 -6.71 -8.49
CA TYR A 42 -0.29 -6.03 -9.32
C TYR A 42 1.15 -6.50 -9.05
N GLY A 43 1.35 -7.48 -8.16
CA GLY A 43 2.62 -8.17 -8.00
C GLY A 43 3.01 -8.84 -9.32
N PRO A 44 4.21 -8.59 -9.86
CA PRO A 44 4.55 -9.05 -11.21
C PRO A 44 4.88 -10.55 -11.29
N PHE A 45 5.37 -11.13 -10.19
CA PHE A 45 5.79 -12.52 -10.06
C PHE A 45 6.08 -12.83 -8.59
N TRP A 46 6.30 -14.10 -8.28
CA TRP A 46 6.65 -14.57 -6.93
C TRP A 46 7.91 -13.87 -6.38
N PRO A 47 7.89 -13.28 -5.17
CA PRO A 47 6.90 -13.51 -4.11
C PRO A 47 5.75 -12.48 -4.04
N TYR A 48 5.67 -11.52 -4.96
CA TYR A 48 4.77 -10.37 -4.82
C TYR A 48 3.32 -10.69 -5.17
N ASP A 49 3.08 -11.53 -6.17
CA ASP A 49 1.74 -12.03 -6.54
C ASP A 49 1.17 -13.04 -5.54
N SER A 50 2.05 -13.73 -4.81
CA SER A 50 1.74 -14.73 -3.77
C SER A 50 1.88 -14.20 -2.34
N TYR A 51 1.75 -12.89 -2.13
CA TYR A 51 2.09 -12.27 -0.85
C TYR A 51 1.24 -12.76 0.33
N ILE A 52 -0.06 -13.01 0.09
CA ILE A 52 -0.98 -13.60 1.07
C ILE A 52 -0.53 -15.00 1.50
N GLU A 53 -0.10 -15.82 0.54
CA GLU A 53 0.30 -17.21 0.77
C GLU A 53 1.60 -17.26 1.57
N LEU A 54 2.55 -16.39 1.21
CA LEU A 54 3.80 -16.21 1.95
C LEU A 54 3.53 -15.76 3.39
N TYR A 55 2.63 -14.78 3.59
CA TYR A 55 2.22 -14.38 4.94
C TYR A 55 1.63 -15.53 5.74
N LYS A 56 0.68 -16.28 5.18
CA LYS A 56 0.05 -17.43 5.85
C LYS A 56 1.08 -18.49 6.24
N PHE A 57 2.06 -18.73 5.36
CA PHE A 57 3.18 -19.62 5.66
C PHE A 57 4.00 -19.10 6.85
N MET A 58 4.44 -17.84 6.82
CA MET A 58 5.24 -17.26 7.90
C MET A 58 4.48 -17.22 9.23
N ALA A 59 3.20 -16.83 9.21
CA ALA A 59 2.34 -16.76 10.39
C ALA A 59 2.09 -18.14 11.03
N LYS A 60 2.14 -19.22 10.24
CA LYS A 60 2.00 -20.60 10.74
C LYS A 60 3.22 -21.05 11.56
N TYR A 61 4.41 -20.50 11.30
CA TYR A 61 5.66 -20.92 11.95
C TYR A 61 6.29 -19.73 12.71
N PRO A 62 6.18 -19.67 14.05
CA PRO A 62 6.59 -18.50 14.84
C PRO A 62 8.04 -18.07 14.62
N ILE A 63 8.97 -19.01 14.46
CA ILE A 63 10.39 -18.71 14.21
C ILE A 63 10.59 -17.98 12.87
N THR A 64 9.88 -18.40 11.82
CA THR A 64 9.99 -17.69 10.53
C THR A 64 9.39 -16.29 10.63
N TRP A 65 8.24 -16.13 11.27
CA TRP A 65 7.65 -14.81 11.49
C TRP A 65 8.60 -13.87 12.24
N ASP A 66 9.21 -14.36 13.33
CA ASP A 66 10.16 -13.61 14.16
C ASP A 66 11.38 -13.14 13.36
N ILE A 67 12.00 -14.04 12.60
CA ILE A 67 13.13 -13.72 11.73
C ILE A 67 12.74 -12.66 10.68
N PHE A 68 11.63 -12.86 9.98
CA PHE A 68 11.18 -11.93 8.94
C PHE A 68 10.81 -10.56 9.50
N TYR A 69 10.11 -10.52 10.63
CA TYR A 69 9.72 -9.29 11.30
C TYR A 69 10.95 -8.51 11.77
N HIS A 70 11.85 -9.15 12.52
CA HIS A 70 13.03 -8.46 13.04
C HIS A 70 14.02 -8.06 11.94
N PHE A 71 14.21 -8.90 10.91
CA PHE A 71 15.00 -8.52 9.74
C PHE A 71 14.38 -7.34 9.00
N GLY A 72 13.07 -7.40 8.73
CA GLY A 72 12.30 -6.36 8.04
C GLY A 72 12.22 -5.04 8.80
N ALA A 73 12.44 -5.05 10.10
CA ALA A 73 12.54 -3.87 10.95
C ALA A 73 13.95 -3.25 11.02
N THR A 74 14.98 -3.92 10.49
CA THR A 74 16.34 -3.35 10.42
C THR A 74 16.47 -2.33 9.29
N GLU A 75 17.38 -1.35 9.44
CA GLU A 75 17.70 -0.39 8.38
C GLU A 75 18.12 -1.06 7.07
N PHE A 76 18.90 -2.15 7.17
CA PHE A 76 19.31 -2.92 5.99
C PHE A 76 18.11 -3.61 5.32
N GLY A 77 17.25 -4.28 6.10
CA GLY A 77 16.06 -4.93 5.58
C GLY A 77 15.09 -3.95 4.92
N ILE A 78 14.85 -2.79 5.52
CA ILE A 78 14.01 -1.72 4.95
C ILE A 78 14.60 -1.21 3.64
N ARG A 79 15.92 -0.94 3.59
CA ARG A 79 16.59 -0.47 2.38
C ARG A 79 16.60 -1.51 1.26
N LEU A 80 16.82 -2.77 1.60
CA LEU A 80 16.77 -3.88 0.65
C LEU A 80 15.35 -4.05 0.09
N ASN A 81 14.34 -4.07 0.97
CA ASN A 81 12.94 -4.16 0.55
C ASN A 81 12.57 -3.01 -0.39
N ARG A 82 12.95 -1.77 -0.05
CA ARG A 82 12.74 -0.61 -0.93
C ARG A 82 13.41 -0.80 -2.29
N LEU A 83 14.69 -1.20 -2.32
CA LEU A 83 15.40 -1.44 -3.58
C LEU A 83 14.68 -2.48 -4.46
N MET A 84 14.24 -3.57 -3.85
CA MET A 84 13.55 -4.66 -4.54
C MET A 84 12.20 -4.19 -5.09
N LEU A 85 11.42 -3.44 -4.30
CA LEU A 85 10.14 -2.90 -4.77
C LEU A 85 10.32 -1.80 -5.83
N GLU A 86 11.34 -0.95 -5.72
CA GLU A 86 11.67 0.05 -6.75
C GLU A 86 12.00 -0.64 -8.08
N PHE A 87 12.72 -1.76 -8.05
CA PHE A 87 13.14 -2.46 -9.28
C PHE A 87 12.03 -3.29 -9.90
N PHE A 88 11.26 -4.03 -9.09
CA PHE A 88 10.30 -5.01 -9.59
C PHE A 88 8.85 -4.53 -9.59
N CYS A 89 8.45 -3.76 -8.58
CA CYS A 89 7.03 -3.43 -8.36
C CYS A 89 6.65 -2.02 -8.78
N PHE A 90 7.61 -1.13 -9.06
CA PHE A 90 7.32 0.27 -9.32
C PHE A 90 6.35 0.48 -10.51
N GLU A 91 6.65 -0.09 -11.67
CA GLU A 91 5.80 0.08 -12.87
C GLU A 91 4.44 -0.63 -12.73
N PRO A 92 4.34 -1.90 -12.25
CA PRO A 92 3.04 -2.52 -11.99
C PRO A 92 2.19 -1.72 -10.98
N PHE A 93 2.79 -1.22 -9.89
CA PHE A 93 2.08 -0.42 -8.91
C PHE A 93 1.71 0.95 -9.47
N LYS A 94 2.52 1.52 -10.37
CA LYS A 94 2.16 2.74 -11.09
C LYS A 94 0.96 2.52 -11.99
N ALA A 95 0.85 1.37 -12.66
CA ALA A 95 -0.35 1.00 -13.41
C ALA A 95 -1.58 0.91 -12.49
N CYS A 96 -1.42 0.32 -11.30
CA CYS A 96 -2.45 0.30 -10.26
C CYS A 96 -2.92 1.71 -9.88
N LEU A 97 -2.01 2.63 -9.57
CA LEU A 97 -2.35 3.99 -9.12
C LEU A 97 -2.80 4.92 -10.25
N SER A 98 -2.51 4.58 -11.51
CA SER A 98 -2.89 5.38 -12.69
C SER A 98 -4.22 4.95 -13.31
N ARG A 99 -4.73 3.78 -12.94
CA ARG A 99 -5.98 3.27 -13.51
C ARG A 99 -7.19 4.15 -13.15
N PRO A 100 -8.24 4.17 -13.99
CA PRO A 100 -9.52 4.76 -13.62
C PRO A 100 -10.08 4.14 -12.34
N SER A 101 -10.50 4.99 -11.42
CA SER A 101 -11.12 4.59 -10.15
C SER A 101 -12.54 5.14 -10.08
N GLY A 102 -13.52 4.26 -9.84
CA GLY A 102 -14.94 4.62 -9.90
C GLY A 102 -15.44 4.93 -11.32
N ASN A 103 -16.47 5.76 -11.41
CA ASN A 103 -17.20 6.04 -12.66
C ASN A 103 -16.69 7.27 -13.44
N SER A 104 -15.65 7.94 -12.95
CA SER A 104 -15.18 9.21 -13.52
C SER A 104 -14.27 9.04 -14.75
N GLY A 105 -13.78 7.83 -15.00
CA GLY A 105 -12.75 7.56 -16.02
C GLY A 105 -11.37 8.13 -15.66
N LYS A 106 -11.19 8.70 -14.47
CA LYS A 106 -9.93 9.31 -13.99
C LYS A 106 -9.31 8.49 -12.88
N LYS A 107 -7.99 8.68 -12.65
CA LYS A 107 -7.31 8.16 -11.45
C LYS A 107 -7.96 8.70 -10.17
N ALA A 108 -7.75 8.01 -9.05
CA ALA A 108 -8.30 8.43 -7.78
C ALA A 108 -7.80 9.83 -7.35
N ASP A 109 -8.71 10.65 -6.83
CA ASP A 109 -8.39 12.00 -6.32
C ASP A 109 -7.57 11.98 -5.03
N MET A 110 -7.59 10.85 -4.31
CA MET A 110 -6.88 10.64 -3.04
C MET A 110 -6.58 9.16 -2.86
N VAL A 111 -5.44 8.88 -2.23
CA VAL A 111 -5.02 7.54 -1.84
C VAL A 111 -5.02 7.40 -0.32
N VAL A 112 -5.49 6.27 0.18
CA VAL A 112 -5.39 5.88 1.59
C VAL A 112 -4.61 4.59 1.66
N SER A 113 -3.59 4.53 2.51
CA SER A 113 -2.94 3.27 2.86
C SER A 113 -3.47 2.76 4.19
N VAL A 114 -3.84 1.49 4.22
CA VAL A 114 -4.18 0.77 5.46
C VAL A 114 -3.24 -0.42 5.71
N HIS A 115 -2.05 -0.43 5.09
CA HIS A 115 -1.08 -1.52 5.20
C HIS A 115 0.38 -1.01 5.32
N PRO A 116 1.24 -1.57 6.20
CA PRO A 116 2.58 -1.04 6.48
C PRO A 116 3.53 -1.02 5.29
N LEU A 117 3.31 -1.85 4.28
CA LEU A 117 4.15 -1.90 3.06
C LEU A 117 3.62 -1.08 1.89
N THR A 118 2.48 -0.40 2.04
CA THR A 118 1.93 0.46 0.99
C THR A 118 2.20 1.95 1.24
N GLN A 119 3.39 2.27 1.80
CA GLN A 119 3.83 3.65 2.05
C GLN A 119 4.83 4.16 0.98
N ASP A 120 6.10 3.78 1.07
CA ASP A 120 7.22 4.43 0.34
C ASP A 120 7.05 4.40 -1.20
N ILE A 121 6.74 3.23 -1.77
CA ILE A 121 6.62 3.09 -3.23
C ILE A 121 5.37 3.82 -3.77
N PRO A 122 4.16 3.65 -3.22
CA PRO A 122 3.01 4.47 -3.60
C PRO A 122 3.25 5.98 -3.50
N LEU A 123 3.95 6.45 -2.46
CA LEU A 123 4.29 7.87 -2.31
C LEU A 123 5.19 8.39 -3.45
N ARG A 124 6.21 7.62 -3.83
CA ARG A 124 7.11 7.93 -4.97
C ARG A 124 6.37 7.92 -6.30
N ILE A 125 5.49 6.95 -6.49
CA ILE A 125 4.64 6.85 -7.69
C ILE A 125 3.73 8.07 -7.80
N LEU A 126 3.07 8.47 -6.72
CA LEU A 126 2.23 9.67 -6.73
C LEU A 126 3.03 10.93 -7.05
N ALA A 127 4.24 11.08 -6.47
CA ALA A 127 5.13 12.19 -6.83
C ALA A 127 5.48 12.19 -8.32
N GLU A 128 5.78 11.03 -8.89
CA GLU A 128 6.08 10.92 -10.33
C GLU A 128 4.87 11.27 -11.19
N LEU A 129 3.69 10.74 -10.87
CA LEU A 129 2.46 11.00 -11.61
C LEU A 129 2.05 12.47 -11.54
N ASP A 130 2.13 13.09 -10.37
CA ASP A 130 1.71 14.48 -10.16
C ASP A 130 2.69 15.51 -10.73
N SER A 131 3.96 15.10 -10.91
CA SER A 131 5.03 15.90 -11.49
C SER A 131 5.29 15.59 -12.96
N ASN A 132 4.44 14.78 -13.60
CA ASN A 132 4.58 14.32 -14.99
C ASN A 132 5.96 13.70 -15.30
N GLY A 133 6.47 12.88 -14.39
CA GLY A 133 7.73 12.17 -14.57
C GLY A 133 8.98 12.94 -14.17
N THR A 134 8.86 14.19 -13.70
CA THR A 134 10.03 15.03 -13.40
C THR A 134 10.70 14.69 -12.08
N THR A 135 9.96 14.22 -11.07
CA THR A 135 10.54 13.83 -9.77
C THR A 135 9.74 12.73 -9.08
N ARG A 136 10.42 11.89 -8.30
CA ARG A 136 9.83 10.92 -7.36
C ARG A 136 9.85 11.42 -5.91
N GLU A 137 10.33 12.63 -5.69
CA GLU A 137 10.46 13.22 -4.36
C GLU A 137 9.14 13.77 -3.85
N ARG A 138 9.00 13.82 -2.51
CA ARG A 138 7.79 14.28 -1.83
C ARG A 138 7.32 15.67 -2.29
N THR A 139 8.24 16.54 -2.71
CA THR A 139 7.96 17.90 -3.21
C THR A 139 7.14 17.91 -4.50
N GLY A 140 7.21 16.84 -5.31
CA GLY A 140 6.41 16.68 -6.53
C GLY A 140 4.98 16.21 -6.30
N ARG A 141 4.66 15.68 -5.10
CA ARG A 141 3.35 15.09 -4.81
C ARG A 141 2.30 16.15 -4.52
N LYS A 142 1.16 16.05 -5.20
CA LYS A 142 -0.03 16.90 -5.01
C LYS A 142 -1.25 16.10 -4.57
N THR A 143 -1.32 14.83 -4.97
CA THR A 143 -2.38 13.88 -4.60
C THR A 143 -2.34 13.66 -3.08
N PRO A 144 -3.44 13.94 -2.36
CA PRO A 144 -3.58 13.62 -0.95
C PRO A 144 -3.32 12.14 -0.69
N PHE A 145 -2.54 11.86 0.35
CA PHE A 145 -2.20 10.51 0.79
C PHE A 145 -2.35 10.46 2.31
N CYS A 146 -3.18 9.54 2.79
CA CYS A 146 -3.38 9.32 4.22
C CYS A 146 -3.01 7.89 4.60
N THR A 147 -2.43 7.74 5.79
CA THR A 147 -2.10 6.44 6.36
C THR A 147 -3.02 6.19 7.54
N VAL A 148 -3.74 5.07 7.54
CA VAL A 148 -4.50 4.58 8.69
C VAL A 148 -3.75 3.40 9.26
N VAL A 149 -3.00 3.66 10.33
CA VAL A 149 -2.22 2.63 11.04
C VAL A 149 -3.19 1.67 11.72
N THR A 150 -3.00 0.38 11.46
CA THR A 150 -3.84 -0.70 12.00
C THR A 150 -3.13 -1.54 13.06
N ASP A 151 -1.85 -1.26 13.32
CA ASP A 151 -1.11 -1.83 14.44
C ASP A 151 -1.50 -1.11 15.74
N LEU A 152 -2.15 -1.83 16.66
CA LEU A 152 -2.60 -1.28 17.95
C LEU A 152 -1.50 -1.17 19.01
N GLY A 153 -0.34 -1.79 18.76
CA GLY A 153 0.79 -1.87 19.69
C GLY A 153 2.09 -1.35 19.07
N SER A 154 3.16 -2.16 19.11
CA SER A 154 4.45 -1.83 18.50
C SER A 154 4.34 -1.77 16.97
N ALA A 155 4.02 -0.59 16.44
CA ALA A 155 3.86 -0.37 15.01
C ALA A 155 5.16 -0.65 14.24
N HIS A 156 5.05 -1.39 13.14
CA HIS A 156 6.21 -1.67 12.29
C HIS A 156 6.80 -0.37 11.68
N PRO A 157 8.13 -0.20 11.61
CA PRO A 157 8.75 1.05 11.12
C PRO A 157 8.31 1.47 9.72
N THR A 158 7.93 0.52 8.86
CA THR A 158 7.52 0.82 7.47
C THR A 158 6.21 1.60 7.36
N TRP A 159 5.41 1.70 8.43
CA TRP A 159 4.28 2.64 8.47
C TRP A 159 4.71 4.10 8.33
N PHE A 160 5.93 4.43 8.73
CA PHE A 160 6.38 5.81 8.87
C PHE A 160 7.39 6.16 7.78
N ASN A 161 6.93 6.92 6.79
CA ASN A 161 7.78 7.55 5.78
C ASN A 161 8.16 8.95 6.27
N LYS A 162 9.41 9.11 6.75
CA LYS A 162 9.96 10.39 7.22
C LYS A 162 10.38 11.26 6.05
#